data_AF-A0A1E3T9E1-F1
#
_entry.id   AF-A0A1E3T9E1-F1
#
_cell.length_a   1.000
_cell.length_b   1.000
_cell.length_c   1.000
_cell.angle_alpha   90.00
_cell.angle_beta   90.00
_cell.angle_gamma   90.00
#
_symmetry.space_group_name_H-M   'P 1'
#
loop_
_entity.id
_entity.type
_entity.pdbx_description
1 polymer ?
#
loop_
_entity_poly.entity_id
_entity_poly.type
_entity_poly.pdbx_seq_one_letter_code
_entity_poly.pdbx_strand_id
1 'polypeptide(L)' 'MGFLDKAKDLLAQHADKVETAIDKAGEFVDDKTQGKYSDTIHKVQEEAKKAADSAKGDQHN' A
#
# COMPACT_ATOMS: atom_id res chain seq x y z
N MET A 1 20.85 -12.84 -7.05
CA MET A 1 20.38 -11.46 -7.33
C MET A 1 18.94 -11.55 -7.78
N GLY A 2 18.03 -11.27 -6.85
CA GLY A 2 16.60 -11.55 -6.99
C GLY A 2 15.86 -10.47 -7.76
N PHE A 3 14.62 -10.78 -8.13
CA PHE A 3 13.67 -9.89 -8.80
C PHE A 3 13.54 -8.52 -8.10
N LEU A 4 13.61 -8.49 -6.76
CA LEU A 4 13.60 -7.26 -5.96
C LEU A 4 14.78 -6.33 -6.27
N ASP A 5 15.96 -6.89 -6.53
CA ASP A 5 17.17 -6.11 -6.85
C ASP A 5 17.03 -5.45 -8.22
N LYS A 6 16.54 -6.20 -9.22
CA LYS A 6 16.21 -5.67 -10.55
C LYS A 6 15.08 -4.64 -10.51
N ALA A 7 14.06 -4.87 -9.70
CA ALA A 7 12.97 -3.91 -9.53
C ALA A 7 13.47 -2.62 -8.88
N LYS A 8 14.37 -2.71 -7.90
CA LYS A 8 14.97 -1.56 -7.22
C LYS A 8 15.90 -0.78 -8.15
N ASP A 9 16.67 -1.46 -8.99
CA ASP A 9 17.54 -0.86 -9.99
C ASP A 9 16.75 -0.15 -11.10
N LEU A 10 15.71 -0.81 -11.63
CA LEU A 10 14.78 -0.20 -12.58
C LEU A 10 14.03 0.99 -11.96
N LEU A 11 13.62 0.87 -10.70
CA LEU A 11 12.99 1.96 -9.95
C LEU A 11 13.97 3.11 -9.75
N ALA A 12 15.25 2.86 -9.46
CA ALA A 12 16.26 3.91 -9.32
C ALA A 12 16.58 4.60 -10.65
N GLN A 13 16.68 3.85 -11.76
CA GLN A 13 16.94 4.41 -13.09
C GLN A 13 15.73 5.13 -13.70
N HIS A 14 14.50 4.77 -13.30
CA HIS A 14 13.26 5.34 -13.81
C HIS A 14 12.39 5.98 -12.71
N ALA A 15 12.98 6.35 -11.57
CA ALA A 15 12.27 6.83 -10.39
C ALA A 15 11.30 7.96 -10.74
N ASP A 16 11.76 8.96 -11.49
CA ASP A 16 11.00 10.12 -11.92
C ASP A 16 9.75 9.75 -12.75
N LYS A 17 9.86 8.75 -13.63
CA LYS A 17 8.74 8.26 -14.44
C LYS A 17 7.80 7.35 -13.66
N VAL A 18 8.35 6.56 -12.75
CA VAL A 18 7.55 5.66 -11.90
C VAL A 18 6.77 6.48 -10.88
N GLU A 19 7.37 7.50 -10.26
CA GLU A 19 6.71 8.44 -9.36
C GLU A 19 5.57 9.16 -10.08
N THR A 20 5.84 9.75 -11.26
CA THR A 20 4.80 10.38 -12.09
C THR A 20 3.70 9.39 -12.51
N ALA A 21 4.04 8.13 -12.81
CA ALA A 21 3.08 7.11 -13.18
C ALA A 21 2.27 6.61 -11.98
N ILE A 22 2.87 6.52 -10.80
CA ILE A 22 2.22 6.16 -9.55
C ILE A 22 1.28 7.27 -9.11
N ASP A 23 1.68 8.53 -9.17
CA ASP A 23 0.80 9.67 -8.87
C ASP A 23 -0.40 9.69 -9.82
N LYS A 24 -0.16 9.55 -11.13
CA LYS A 24 -1.26 9.47 -12.11
C LYS A 24 -2.13 8.23 -11.92
N ALA A 25 -1.56 7.09 -11.58
CA ALA A 25 -2.32 5.89 -11.30
C ALA A 25 -3.12 6.03 -10.01
N GLY A 26 -2.56 6.69 -8.99
CA GLY A 26 -3.17 7.01 -7.73
C GLY A 26 -4.36 7.94 -7.92
N GLU A 27 -4.18 9.08 -8.60
CA GLU A 27 -5.27 9.98 -8.97
C GLU A 27 -6.30 9.29 -9.86
N PHE A 28 -5.89 8.56 -10.90
CA PHE A 28 -6.85 7.92 -11.81
C PHE A 28 -7.65 6.79 -11.14
N VAL A 29 -7.03 6.03 -10.24
CA VAL A 29 -7.70 5.02 -9.42
C VAL A 29 -8.58 5.69 -8.38
N ASP A 30 -8.10 6.69 -7.65
CA ASP A 30 -8.87 7.39 -6.62
C ASP A 30 -10.10 8.08 -7.21
N ASP A 31 -9.94 8.75 -8.35
CA ASP A 31 -10.99 9.46 -9.08
C ASP A 31 -12.01 8.48 -9.68
N LYS A 32 -11.56 7.39 -10.33
CA LYS A 32 -12.48 6.32 -10.80
C LYS A 32 -13.20 5.61 -9.67
N THR A 33 -12.57 5.55 -8.51
CA THR A 33 -13.11 4.78 -7.39
C THR A 33 -13.93 5.66 -6.48
N GLN A 34 -13.89 6.99 -6.64
CA GLN A 34 -14.64 7.96 -5.83
C GLN A 34 -14.55 7.66 -4.33
N GLY A 35 -13.38 7.25 -3.84
CA GLY A 35 -13.22 6.84 -2.45
C GLY A 35 -13.96 5.55 -2.05
N LYS A 36 -14.49 4.74 -2.99
CA LYS A 36 -15.07 3.41 -2.71
C LYS A 36 -14.06 2.43 -2.13
N TYR A 37 -12.78 2.59 -2.45
CA TYR A 37 -11.73 1.84 -1.78
C TYR A 37 -11.43 2.36 -0.38
N SER A 38 -11.79 3.60 -0.04
CA SER A 38 -11.65 4.12 1.32
C SER A 38 -12.44 3.26 2.32
N ASP A 39 -13.65 2.81 1.95
CA ASP A 39 -14.43 1.84 2.74
C ASP A 39 -13.73 0.48 2.90
N THR A 40 -13.07 -0.01 1.85
CA THR A 40 -12.35 -1.31 1.88
C THR A 40 -11.04 -1.21 2.65
N ILE A 41 -10.30 -0.11 2.47
CA ILE A 41 -9.10 0.23 3.21
C ILE A 41 -9.45 0.36 4.69
N HIS A 42 -10.53 1.08 5.04
CA HIS A 42 -10.96 1.24 6.42
C HIS A 42 -11.34 -0.11 7.06
N LYS A 43 -12.09 -0.97 6.34
CA LYS A 43 -12.40 -2.33 6.81
C LYS A 43 -11.15 -3.18 7.01
N VAL A 44 -10.22 -3.16 6.05
CA VAL A 44 -8.94 -3.89 6.16
C VAL A 44 -8.12 -3.36 7.32
N GLN A 45 -8.07 -2.05 7.50
CA GLN A 45 -7.31 -1.40 8.58
C GLN A 45 -7.95 -1.69 9.95
N GLU A 46 -9.28 -1.74 10.04
CA GLU A 46 -10.00 -2.19 11.24
C GLU A 46 -9.73 -3.66 11.55
N GLU A 47 -9.81 -4.56 10.57
CA GLU A 47 -9.51 -5.98 10.79
C GLU A 47 -8.03 -6.20 11.16
N ALA A 48 -7.11 -5.50 10.49
CA ALA A 48 -5.70 -5.54 10.82
C ALA A 48 -5.44 -4.98 12.22
N LYS A 49 -6.10 -3.87 12.60
CA LYS A 49 -5.98 -3.29 13.95
C LYS A 49 -6.56 -4.24 15.00
N LYS A 50 -7.69 -4.89 14.73
CA LYS A 50 -8.30 -5.89 15.61
C LYS A 50 -7.44 -7.15 15.75
N ALA A 51 -6.86 -7.64 14.65
CA ALA A 51 -5.92 -8.75 14.66
C ALA A 51 -4.63 -8.39 15.37
N ALA A 52 -4.10 -7.18 15.13
CA ALA A 52 -2.93 -6.67 15.83
C ALA A 52 -3.21 -6.47 17.32
N ASP A 53 -4.38 -5.97 17.71
CA ASP A 53 -4.77 -5.82 19.11
C ASP A 53 -4.96 -7.18 19.79
N SER A 54 -5.55 -8.15 19.09
CA SER A 54 -5.63 -9.54 19.55
C SER A 54 -4.24 -10.18 19.68
N ALA A 55 -3.32 -9.91 18.76
CA ALA A 55 -1.95 -10.39 18.81
C ALA A 55 -1.10 -9.66 19.86
N LYS A 56 -1.43 -8.41 20.17
CA LYS A 56 -0.73 -7.58 21.17
C LYS A 56 -1.28 -7.78 22.58
N GLY A 57 -2.52 -8.25 22.71
CA GLY A 57 -3.13 -8.72 23.95
C GLY A 57 -2.45 -9.97 24.54
N ASP A 58 -1.65 -10.68 23.75
CA ASP A 58 -0.88 -11.87 24.19
C ASP A 58 0.53 -11.52 24.73
N GLN A 59 0.94 -10.24 24.69
CA GLN A 59 2.28 -9.79 25.16
C GLN A 59 2.26 -9.01 26.48
N HIS A 60 1.15 -8.99 27.21
CA HIS A 60 1.08 -8.40 28.55
C HIS A 60 0.57 -9.43 29.57
N ASN A 61 1.41 -10.43 29.87
CA ASN A 61 1.36 -11.16 31.14
C ASN A 61 2.76 -11.18 31.78
#